data_AF-A0A5N6P1N4-F1
#
_entry.id   AF-A0A5N6P1N4-F1
#
_cell.length_a   1.000
_cell.length_b   1.000
_cell.length_c   1.000
_cell.angle_alpha   90.00
_cell.angle_beta   90.00
_cell.angle_gamma   90.00
#
_symmetry.space_group_name_H-M   'P 1'
#
loop_
_entity.id
_entity.type
_entity.pdbx_description
1 polymer ?
#
loop_
_entity_poly.entity_id
_entity_poly.type
_entity_poly.pdbx_seq_one_letter_code
_entity_poly.pdbx_strand_id
1 'polypeptide(L)'
;MPEPDPIRDEPVRTPPREDTPPQHPLHVYREVSLTEPLEALLHRVAAQCDEMVQDTRRRAAWETRVERLEDLVQWTVASEHARRDGSQLPPFPEPRVYPDDGSFARPSGEPKKQLQLTSR
;
A
#
# COMPACT_ATOMS: atom_id res chain seq x y z
N MET A 1 -10.86 20.25 71.42
CA MET A 1 -11.04 19.38 70.24
C MET A 1 -10.12 18.18 70.46
N PRO A 2 -10.65 16.97 70.71
CA PRO A 2 -9.80 15.79 70.79
C PRO A 2 -9.38 15.36 69.37
N GLU A 3 -8.13 14.95 69.20
CA GLU A 3 -7.66 14.35 67.94
C GLU A 3 -8.35 12.99 67.71
N PRO A 4 -8.64 12.63 66.44
CA PRO A 4 -9.23 11.32 66.13
C PRO A 4 -8.20 10.21 66.35
N ASP A 5 -8.64 9.09 66.93
CA ASP A 5 -7.81 7.91 67.14
C ASP A 5 -7.27 7.36 65.79
N PRO A 6 -6.02 6.88 65.75
CA PRO A 6 -5.44 6.32 64.54
C PRO A 6 -6.19 5.03 64.16
N ILE A 7 -6.68 5.00 62.93
CA ILE A 7 -7.37 3.84 62.35
C ILE A 7 -6.40 2.65 62.39
N ARG A 8 -6.75 1.63 63.17
CA ARG A 8 -6.07 0.33 63.10
C ARG A 8 -6.52 -0.34 61.81
N ASP A 9 -5.63 -0.45 60.84
CA ASP A 9 -5.78 -1.36 59.71
C ASP A 9 -5.75 -2.80 60.24
N GLU A 10 -6.89 -3.30 60.73
CA GLU A 10 -7.09 -4.75 60.77
C GLU A 10 -7.09 -5.23 59.31
N PRO A 11 -6.21 -6.17 58.93
CA PRO A 11 -6.27 -6.74 57.60
C PRO A 11 -7.61 -7.45 57.50
N VAL A 12 -8.54 -6.83 56.79
CA VAL A 12 -9.80 -7.45 56.39
C VAL A 12 -9.39 -8.74 55.69
N ARG A 13 -9.62 -9.87 56.37
CA ARG A 13 -9.48 -11.20 55.76
C ARG A 13 -10.53 -11.27 54.67
N THR A 14 -10.20 -10.78 53.47
CA THR A 14 -10.96 -11.10 52.27
C THR A 14 -10.94 -12.62 52.19
N PRO A 15 -12.10 -13.28 52.04
CA PRO A 15 -12.10 -14.70 51.74
C PRO A 15 -11.20 -14.92 50.52
N PRO A 16 -10.48 -16.06 50.45
CA PRO A 16 -9.56 -16.33 49.36
C PRO A 16 -10.29 -16.06 48.05
N ARG A 17 -9.85 -15.01 47.34
CA ARG A 17 -10.32 -14.76 45.98
C ARG A 17 -9.89 -15.99 45.20
N GLU A 18 -10.86 -16.76 44.73
CA GLU A 18 -10.60 -17.74 43.69
C GLU A 18 -9.99 -16.95 42.51
N ASP A 19 -8.70 -17.16 42.26
CA ASP A 19 -7.95 -16.66 41.09
C ASP A 19 -8.45 -17.35 39.79
N THR A 20 -9.76 -17.51 39.67
CA THR A 20 -10.37 -17.99 38.44
C THR A 20 -10.54 -16.75 37.56
N PRO A 21 -9.84 -16.65 36.41
CA PRO A 21 -10.10 -15.57 35.48
C PRO A 21 -11.59 -15.57 35.13
N PRO A 22 -12.23 -14.40 34.99
CA PRO A 22 -13.64 -14.34 34.62
C PRO A 22 -13.84 -15.18 33.37
N GLN A 23 -14.51 -16.32 33.52
CA GLN A 23 -14.81 -17.20 32.41
C GLN A 23 -15.85 -16.47 31.58
N HIS A 24 -15.42 -15.84 30.50
CA HIS A 24 -16.36 -15.38 29.49
C HIS A 24 -17.21 -16.59 29.09
N PRO A 25 -18.55 -16.48 29.12
CA PRO A 25 -19.39 -17.56 28.64
C PRO A 25 -18.93 -17.90 27.22
N LEU A 26 -18.90 -19.20 26.89
CA LEU A 26 -18.62 -19.69 25.54
C LEU A 26 -19.61 -19.02 24.59
N HIS A 27 -19.19 -17.89 24.01
CA HIS A 27 -19.97 -17.18 23.02
C HIS A 27 -19.99 -18.08 21.78
N VAL A 28 -21.09 -18.82 21.62
CA VAL A 28 -21.38 -19.48 20.36
C VAL A 28 -21.69 -18.38 19.38
N TYR A 29 -20.67 -17.96 18.62
CA TYR A 29 -20.86 -17.06 17.50
C TYR A 29 -21.73 -17.79 16.49
N ARG A 30 -23.00 -17.37 16.40
CA ARG A 30 -23.89 -17.81 15.33
C ARG A 30 -23.39 -17.18 14.04
N GLU A 31 -23.24 -17.96 12.97
CA GLU A 31 -23.02 -17.39 11.65
C GLU A 31 -24.20 -16.47 11.30
N VAL A 32 -23.92 -15.19 11.18
CA VAL A 32 -24.88 -14.19 10.73
C VAL A 32 -24.52 -13.85 9.29
N SER A 33 -25.38 -14.22 8.36
CA SER A 33 -25.27 -13.79 6.97
C SER A 33 -25.55 -12.28 6.89
N LEU A 34 -24.74 -11.57 6.11
CA LEU A 34 -25.04 -10.19 5.77
C LEU A 34 -26.34 -10.16 4.98
N THR A 35 -27.10 -9.08 5.14
CA THR A 35 -28.26 -8.85 4.28
C THR A 35 -27.75 -8.41 2.91
N GLU A 36 -28.47 -8.80 1.85
CA GLU A 36 -28.18 -8.41 0.46
C GLU A 36 -27.81 -6.91 0.29
N PRO A 37 -28.53 -5.93 0.89
CA PRO A 37 -28.17 -4.53 0.75
C PRO A 37 -26.82 -4.15 1.40
N LEU A 38 -26.47 -4.81 2.50
CA LEU A 38 -25.22 -4.58 3.21
C LEU A 38 -24.04 -5.19 2.45
N GLU A 39 -24.22 -6.39 1.90
CA GLU A 39 -23.25 -7.04 1.02
C GLU A 39 -23.00 -6.22 -0.24
N ALA A 40 -24.06 -5.74 -0.90
CA ALA A 40 -23.95 -4.86 -2.06
C ALA A 40 -23.20 -3.54 -1.74
N LEU A 41 -23.44 -2.96 -0.55
CA LEU A 41 -22.73 -1.77 -0.10
C LEU A 41 -21.23 -2.05 0.09
N LEU A 42 -20.87 -3.18 0.70
CA LEU A 42 -19.47 -3.56 0.89
C LEU A 42 -18.76 -3.79 -0.45
N HIS A 43 -19.42 -4.46 -1.41
CA HIS A 43 -18.87 -4.62 -2.75
C HIS A 43 -18.63 -3.29 -3.45
N ARG A 44 -19.55 -2.33 -3.30
CA ARG A 44 -19.37 -0.99 -3.85
C ARG A 44 -18.19 -0.25 -3.22
N VAL A 45 -18.03 -0.36 -1.90
CA VAL A 45 -16.88 0.24 -1.20
C VAL A 45 -15.57 -0.41 -1.66
N ALA A 46 -15.53 -1.74 -1.77
CA ALA A 46 -14.36 -2.45 -2.27
C ALA A 46 -13.97 -2.00 -3.69
N ALA A 47 -14.94 -1.92 -4.60
CA ALA A 47 -14.73 -1.43 -5.96
C ALA A 47 -14.19 0.02 -5.98
N GLN A 48 -14.72 0.89 -5.11
CA GLN A 48 -14.22 2.26 -4.99
C GLN A 48 -12.78 2.32 -4.47
N CYS A 49 -12.42 1.46 -3.51
CA CYS A 49 -11.04 1.34 -3.04
C CYS A 49 -10.10 0.88 -4.16
N ASP A 50 -10.50 -0.12 -4.95
CA ASP A 50 -9.69 -0.60 -6.08
C ASP A 50 -9.49 0.49 -7.13
N GLU A 51 -10.53 1.26 -7.46
CA GLU A 51 -10.41 2.41 -8.36
C GLU A 51 -9.40 3.45 -7.86
N MET A 52 -9.43 3.78 -6.56
CA MET A 52 -8.46 4.70 -5.96
C MET A 52 -7.01 4.17 -6.04
N VAL A 53 -6.81 2.87 -5.80
CA VAL A 53 -5.48 2.25 -5.92
C VAL A 53 -4.99 2.31 -7.36
N GLN A 54 -5.87 2.02 -8.33
CA GLN A 54 -5.52 2.09 -9.75
C GLN A 54 -5.23 3.52 -10.21
N ASP A 55 -5.99 4.51 -9.74
CA ASP A 55 -5.72 5.93 -10.03
C ASP A 55 -4.36 6.36 -9.48
N THR A 56 -4.05 5.98 -8.24
CA THR A 56 -2.76 6.28 -7.60
C THR A 56 -1.61 5.67 -8.40
N ARG A 57 -1.73 4.41 -8.85
CA ARG A 57 -0.73 3.75 -9.71
C ARG A 57 -0.57 4.47 -11.05
N ARG A 58 -1.68 4.84 -11.69
CA ARG A 58 -1.66 5.57 -12.96
C ARG A 58 -0.98 6.92 -12.80
N ARG A 59 -1.22 7.62 -11.69
CA ARG A 59 -0.59 8.90 -11.37
C ARG A 59 0.92 8.76 -11.18
N ALA A 60 1.38 7.78 -10.40
CA ALA A 60 2.81 7.52 -10.22
C ALA A 60 3.52 7.22 -11.55
N ALA A 61 2.88 6.42 -12.41
CA ALA A 61 3.39 6.16 -13.76
C ALA A 61 3.48 7.43 -14.63
N TRP A 62 2.51 8.33 -14.51
CA TRP A 62 2.55 9.63 -15.19
C TRP A 62 3.65 10.54 -14.65
N GLU A 63 3.82 10.61 -13.34
CA GLU A 63 4.89 11.39 -12.69
C GLU A 63 6.27 10.91 -13.16
N THR A 64 6.50 9.60 -13.20
CA THR A 64 7.73 9.00 -13.75
C THR A 64 7.97 9.39 -15.21
N ARG A 65 6.91 9.42 -16.03
CA ARG A 65 7.01 9.84 -17.43
C ARG A 65 7.33 11.33 -17.54
N VAL A 66 6.77 12.17 -16.68
CA VAL A 66 7.04 13.62 -16.64
C VAL A 66 8.50 13.85 -16.26
N GLU A 67 9.01 13.19 -15.22
CA GLU A 67 10.42 13.29 -14.82
C GLU A 67 11.36 12.91 -15.97
N ARG A 68 11.04 11.84 -16.72
CA ARG A 68 11.84 11.47 -17.89
C ARG A 68 11.80 12.52 -19.00
N LEU A 69 10.66 13.17 -19.22
CA LEU A 69 10.56 14.24 -20.20
C LEU A 69 11.36 15.47 -19.76
N GLU A 70 11.36 15.78 -18.47
CA GLU A 70 12.17 16.85 -17.89
C GLU A 70 13.67 16.61 -18.14
N ASP A 71 14.17 15.40 -17.86
CA ASP A 71 15.56 15.03 -18.12
C ASP A 71 15.95 15.22 -19.59
N LEU A 72 15.06 14.84 -20.52
CA LEU A 72 15.29 15.01 -21.95
C LEU A 72 15.30 16.48 -22.37
N VAL A 73 14.42 17.31 -21.79
CA VAL A 73 14.41 18.75 -22.03
C VAL A 73 15.70 19.38 -21.53
N GLN A 74 16.13 19.06 -20.31
CA GLN A 74 17.38 19.55 -19.74
C GLN A 74 18.58 19.16 -20.60
N TRP A 75 18.65 17.88 -21.02
CA TRP A 75 19.70 17.41 -21.93
C TRP A 75 19.70 18.14 -23.27
N THR A 76 18.52 18.42 -23.84
CA THR A 76 18.39 19.13 -25.11
C THR A 76 18.90 20.57 -24.98
N VAL A 77 18.55 21.26 -23.89
CA VAL A 77 19.02 22.63 -23.61
C VAL A 77 20.54 22.64 -23.41
N ALA A 78 21.08 21.74 -22.61
CA ALA A 78 22.51 21.64 -22.36
C ALA A 78 23.30 21.26 -23.63
N SER A 79 22.75 20.39 -24.46
CA SER A 79 23.35 20.01 -25.75
C SER A 79 23.38 21.19 -26.72
N GLU A 80 22.31 21.97 -26.80
CA GLU A 80 22.27 23.16 -27.64
C GLU A 80 23.27 24.21 -27.18
N HIS A 81 23.43 24.39 -25.87
CA HIS A 81 24.45 25.29 -25.32
C HIS A 81 25.86 24.82 -25.66
N ALA A 82 26.14 23.53 -25.47
CA ALA A 82 27.43 22.95 -25.82
C ALA A 82 27.77 23.11 -27.31
N ARG A 83 26.77 22.96 -28.19
CA ARG A 83 26.94 23.21 -29.64
C ARG A 83 27.29 24.65 -29.97
N ARG A 84 26.72 25.63 -29.25
CA ARG A 84 27.02 27.05 -29.46
C ARG A 84 28.42 27.43 -28.97
N ASP A 85 28.82 26.85 -27.85
CA ASP A 85 30.10 27.16 -27.22
C ASP A 85 31.25 26.30 -27.75
N GLY A 86 30.95 25.34 -28.64
CA GLY A 86 31.91 24.38 -29.17
C GLY A 86 32.46 23.42 -28.11
N SER A 87 31.77 23.29 -26.97
CA SER A 87 32.16 22.39 -25.89
C SER A 87 31.62 20.98 -26.11
N GLN A 88 32.09 20.05 -25.28
CA GLN A 88 31.66 18.65 -25.37
C GLN A 88 30.17 18.51 -25.01
N LEU A 89 29.45 17.68 -25.76
CA LEU A 89 28.05 17.37 -25.47
C LEU A 89 27.90 16.65 -24.11
N PRO A 90 26.86 16.98 -23.33
CA PRO A 90 26.56 16.25 -22.11
C PRO A 90 26.15 14.80 -22.44
N PRO A 91 26.44 13.84 -21.54
CA PRO A 91 25.99 12.47 -21.71
C PRO A 91 24.47 12.41 -21.78
N PHE A 92 23.94 11.48 -22.58
CA PHE A 92 22.50 11.26 -22.66
C PHE A 92 21.97 10.75 -21.31
N PRO A 93 20.84 11.29 -20.80
CA PRO A 93 20.33 10.93 -19.48
C PRO A 93 19.92 9.46 -19.46
N GLU A 94 20.41 8.74 -18.44
CA GLU A 94 19.98 7.37 -18.18
C GLU A 94 18.56 7.36 -17.59
N PRO A 95 17.76 6.30 -17.83
CA PRO A 95 16.49 6.15 -17.16
C PRO A 95 16.68 6.12 -15.64
N ARG A 96 15.96 6.99 -14.92
CA ARG A 96 15.90 6.94 -13.46
C ARG A 96 15.38 5.57 -13.02
N VAL A 97 16.15 4.89 -12.18
CA VAL A 97 15.73 3.62 -11.56
C VAL A 97 14.96 3.96 -10.30
N TYR A 98 13.64 3.81 -10.35
CA TYR A 98 12.80 3.94 -9.17
C TYR A 98 12.81 2.62 -8.41
N PRO A 99 12.81 2.63 -7.06
CA PRO A 99 12.59 1.41 -6.31
C PRO A 99 11.25 0.82 -6.75
N ASP A 100 11.27 -0.45 -7.16
CA ASP A 100 10.06 -1.21 -7.42
C ASP A 100 9.26 -1.26 -6.12
N ASP A 101 8.16 -0.53 -6.08
CA ASP A 101 7.16 -0.56 -5.04
C ASP A 101 6.33 -1.86 -5.08
N GLY A 102 6.81 -2.88 -5.79
CA GLY A 102 6.32 -4.25 -5.79
C GLY A 102 5.16 -4.46 -6.76
N SER A 103 5.07 -3.67 -7.83
CA SER A 103 3.93 -3.73 -8.77
C SER A 103 4.33 -3.93 -10.22
N PHE A 104 5.31 -4.79 -10.47
CA PHE A 104 5.43 -5.46 -11.77
C PHE A 104 4.71 -6.81 -11.75
N ALA A 105 3.37 -6.77 -11.81
CA ALA A 105 2.64 -7.84 -12.47
C ALA A 105 2.94 -7.74 -13.98
N ARG A 106 4.08 -8.30 -14.38
CA ARG A 106 4.42 -8.54 -15.78
C ARG A 106 3.26 -9.37 -16.37
N PRO A 107 2.56 -8.94 -17.43
CA PRO A 107 1.64 -9.83 -18.10
C PRO A 107 2.46 -11.02 -18.60
N SER A 108 2.19 -12.19 -18.03
CA SER A 108 2.74 -13.47 -18.44
C SER A 108 2.42 -13.66 -19.92
N GLY A 109 3.43 -13.44 -20.77
CA GLY A 109 3.34 -13.69 -22.19
C GLY A 109 3.16 -15.19 -22.42
N GLU A 110 1.92 -15.59 -22.68
CA GLU A 110 1.59 -16.90 -23.20
C GLU A 110 2.26 -17.16 -24.57
N PRO A 111 2.44 -18.44 -24.94
CA PRO A 111 3.54 -18.87 -25.81
C PRO A 111 3.33 -18.48 -27.28
N LYS A 112 4.47 -18.19 -27.92
CA LYS A 112 4.63 -18.04 -29.38
C LYS A 112 3.91 -19.17 -30.12
N LYS A 113 2.82 -18.84 -30.82
CA LYS A 113 2.30 -19.69 -31.89
C LYS A 113 3.36 -19.76 -32.99
N GLN A 114 4.02 -20.91 -33.11
CA GLN A 114 4.89 -21.21 -34.24
C GLN A 114 4.03 -21.21 -35.51
N LEU A 115 4.30 -20.26 -36.40
CA LEU A 115 3.83 -20.31 -37.78
C LEU A 115 4.55 -21.48 -38.46
N GLN A 116 3.84 -22.58 -38.65
CA GLN A 116 4.26 -23.68 -39.52
C GLN A 116 4.29 -23.14 -40.95
N LEU A 117 5.48 -22.93 -41.49
CA LEU A 117 5.69 -22.61 -42.89
C LEU A 117 5.59 -23.93 -43.69
N THR A 118 4.45 -24.17 -44.32
CA THR A 118 4.30 -25.28 -45.26
C THR A 118 5.03 -24.93 -46.55
N SER A 119 6.14 -25.60 -46.85
CA SER A 119 6.75 -25.56 -48.18
C SER A 119 6.09 -26.62 -49.06
N ARG A 120 5.61 -26.19 -50.22
CA ARG A 120 5.29 -27.06 -51.37
C ARG A 120 6.55 -27.27 -52.21
#